data_AF-A0A553XY78-F1
#
_entry.id   AF-A0A553XY78-F1
#
_cell.length_a   1.000
_cell.length_b   1.000
_cell.length_c   1.000
_cell.angle_alpha   90.00
_cell.angle_beta   90.00
_cell.angle_gamma   90.00
#
_symmetry.space_group_name_H-M   'P 1'
#
loop_
_entity.id
_entity.type
_entity.pdbx_description
1 polymer ?
#
loop_
_entity_poly.entity_id
_entity_poly.type
_entity_poly.pdbx_seq_one_letter_code
_entity_poly.pdbx_strand_id
1 'polypeptide(L)'
;MYLARRDAYAAFLTASDAEGAVVWRRLEGRYDSPEAALAATRESYAATQAAFNVLDVEGVGPVEQARELRDQLRALHRVDVVPDGAWETYTAARAAFVTAARGFLTRN
;
A
#
# COMPACT_ATOMS: atom_id res chain seq x y z
N MET A 1 -11.03 12.84 17.26
CA MET A 1 -9.73 12.24 16.87
C MET A 1 -9.87 10.80 16.36
N TYR A 2 -10.67 9.94 17.02
CA TYR A 2 -10.91 8.55 16.58
C TYR A 2 -11.34 8.40 15.11
N LEU A 3 -12.35 9.18 14.66
CA LEU A 3 -12.86 9.10 13.28
C LEU A 3 -11.79 9.49 12.24
N ALA A 4 -11.07 10.60 12.46
CA ALA A 4 -9.99 11.03 11.56
C ALA A 4 -8.89 9.96 11.41
N ARG A 5 -8.47 9.32 12.51
CA ARG A 5 -7.48 8.23 12.47
C ARG A 5 -8.00 6.99 11.73
N ARG A 6 -9.25 6.61 11.98
CA ARG A 6 -9.88 5.49 11.27
C ARG A 6 -9.92 5.76 9.76
N ASP A 7 -10.29 6.97 9.38
CA ASP A 7 -10.41 7.36 7.97
C ASP A 7 -9.03 7.43 7.31
N ALA A 8 -8.00 7.91 8.01
CA ALA A 8 -6.61 7.89 7.53
C ALA A 8 -6.08 6.45 7.33
N TYR A 9 -6.32 5.54 8.27
CA TYR A 9 -5.90 4.14 8.14
C TYR A 9 -6.64 3.43 6.99
N ALA A 10 -7.94 3.70 6.84
CA ALA A 10 -8.73 3.17 5.74
C ALA A 10 -8.25 3.72 4.39
N ALA A 11 -7.98 5.03 4.29
CA ALA A 11 -7.47 5.65 3.08
C ALA A 11 -6.13 5.05 2.63
N PHE A 12 -5.19 4.85 3.56
CA PHE A 12 -3.92 4.20 3.25
C PHE A 12 -4.10 2.75 2.78
N LEU A 13 -4.98 1.98 3.42
CA LEU A 13 -5.25 0.61 3.02
C LEU A 13 -5.89 0.54 1.62
N THR A 14 -6.87 1.40 1.34
CA THR A 14 -7.51 1.48 0.03
C THR A 14 -6.51 1.88 -1.06
N ALA A 15 -5.65 2.86 -0.81
CA ALA A 15 -4.61 3.26 -1.76
C ALA A 15 -3.61 2.12 -2.02
N SER A 16 -3.14 1.46 -0.96
CA SER A 16 -2.22 0.33 -1.08
C SER A 16 -2.82 -0.85 -1.85
N ASP A 17 -4.10 -1.17 -1.62
CA ASP A 17 -4.81 -2.22 -2.35
C ASP A 17 -4.98 -1.88 -3.84
N ALA A 18 -5.26 -0.60 -4.15
CA ALA A 18 -5.34 -0.13 -5.52
C ALA A 18 -4.00 -0.18 -6.24
N GLU A 19 -2.91 0.23 -5.57
CA GLU A 19 -1.54 0.11 -6.10
C GLU A 19 -1.14 -1.36 -6.30
N GLY A 20 -1.46 -2.24 -5.36
CA GLY A 20 -1.26 -3.68 -5.51
C GLY A 20 -1.98 -4.24 -6.74
N ALA A 21 -3.24 -3.88 -6.95
CA ALA A 21 -3.96 -4.30 -8.16
C ALA A 21 -3.27 -3.83 -9.45
N VAL A 22 -2.77 -2.59 -9.48
CA VAL A 22 -2.03 -2.03 -10.61
C VAL A 22 -0.72 -2.76 -10.85
N VAL A 23 0.06 -3.01 -9.81
CA VAL A 23 1.38 -3.65 -9.89
C VAL A 23 1.25 -5.09 -10.38
N TRP A 24 0.27 -5.85 -9.90
CA TRP A 24 0.09 -7.25 -10.30
C TRP A 24 -0.43 -7.34 -11.73
N ARG A 25 -1.37 -6.46 -12.10
CA ARG A 25 -1.80 -6.30 -13.49
C ARG A 25 -0.62 -6.00 -14.43
N ARG A 26 0.33 -5.17 -13.99
CA ARG A 26 1.55 -4.84 -14.75
C ARG A 26 2.46 -6.06 -14.91
N LEU A 27 2.76 -6.75 -13.81
CA LEU A 27 3.64 -7.93 -13.81
C LEU A 27 3.06 -9.09 -14.63
N GLU A 28 1.74 -9.18 -14.72
CA GLU A 28 1.05 -10.16 -15.58
C GLU A 28 0.89 -9.70 -17.04
N GLY A 29 1.40 -8.52 -17.42
CA GLY A 29 1.33 -8.01 -18.79
C GLY A 29 -0.10 -7.66 -19.25
N ARG A 30 -1.03 -7.37 -18.34
CA ARG A 30 -2.46 -7.16 -18.62
C ARG A 30 -2.84 -5.70 -18.94
N TYR A 31 -1.90 -4.88 -19.36
CA TYR A 31 -2.16 -3.52 -19.84
C TYR A 31 -2.14 -3.47 -21.36
N ASP A 32 -3.01 -2.63 -21.93
CA ASP A 32 -3.16 -2.50 -23.39
C ASP A 32 -1.94 -1.83 -24.04
N SER A 33 -1.17 -1.04 -23.28
CA SER A 33 0.08 -0.44 -23.73
C SER A 33 1.06 -0.17 -22.57
N PRO A 34 2.37 -0.01 -22.85
CA PRO A 34 3.35 0.42 -21.86
C PRO A 34 3.02 1.78 -21.22
N GLU A 35 2.48 2.72 -22.00
CA GLU A 35 2.07 4.04 -21.51
C GLU A 35 0.91 3.94 -20.52
N ALA A 36 -0.06 3.06 -20.78
CA ALA A 36 -1.18 2.81 -19.87
C ALA A 36 -0.70 2.21 -18.55
N ALA A 37 0.23 1.25 -18.61
CA ALA A 37 0.86 0.67 -17.42
C ALA A 37 1.61 1.74 -16.61
N LEU A 38 2.41 2.58 -17.27
CA LEU A 38 3.18 3.64 -16.64
C LEU A 38 2.28 4.70 -15.98
N ALA A 39 1.21 5.11 -16.65
CA ALA A 39 0.25 6.08 -16.12
C ALA A 39 -0.44 5.55 -14.86
N ALA A 40 -0.97 4.32 -14.92
CA ALA A 40 -1.62 3.66 -13.77
C ALA A 40 -0.66 3.46 -12.59
N THR A 41 0.59 3.07 -12.87
CA THR A 41 1.65 2.93 -11.86
C THR A 41 1.94 4.27 -11.18
N ARG A 42 2.12 5.36 -11.94
CA ARG A 42 2.42 6.68 -11.37
C ARG A 42 1.28 7.22 -10.52
N GLU A 43 0.04 7.08 -10.99
CA GLU A 43 -1.15 7.53 -10.28
C GLU A 43 -1.33 6.78 -8.96
N SER A 44 -1.28 5.44 -9.00
CA SER A 44 -1.47 4.63 -7.80
C SER A 44 -0.33 4.80 -6.80
N TYR A 45 0.93 4.88 -7.26
CA TYR A 45 2.08 5.21 -6.41
C TYR A 45 1.91 6.56 -5.70
N ALA A 46 1.49 7.60 -6.43
CA ALA A 46 1.29 8.93 -5.86
C ALA A 46 0.18 8.93 -4.80
N ALA A 47 -0.92 8.20 -5.05
CA ALA A 47 -2.03 8.06 -4.11
C ALA A 47 -1.60 7.36 -2.81
N THR A 48 -0.87 6.24 -2.90
CA THR A 48 -0.35 5.54 -1.72
C THR A 48 0.65 6.40 -0.96
N GLN A 49 1.55 7.09 -1.66
CA GLN A 49 2.52 7.97 -1.01
C GLN A 49 1.84 9.12 -0.28
N ALA A 50 0.82 9.73 -0.87
CA ALA A 50 0.05 10.80 -0.23
C ALA A 50 -0.66 10.30 1.03
N ALA A 51 -1.31 9.13 0.97
CA ALA A 51 -1.97 8.53 2.13
C ALA A 51 -0.97 8.13 3.23
N PHE A 52 0.20 7.60 2.85
CA PHE A 52 1.27 7.29 3.80
C PHE A 52 1.78 8.54 4.51
N ASN A 53 1.99 9.65 3.79
CA ASN A 53 2.47 10.90 4.37
C ASN A 53 1.54 11.42 5.47
N VAL A 54 0.22 11.23 5.33
CA VAL A 54 -0.73 11.59 6.39
C VAL A 54 -0.45 10.79 7.68
N LEU A 55 -0.21 9.49 7.56
CA LEU A 55 0.12 8.64 8.71
C LEU A 55 1.47 9.01 9.34
N ASP A 56 2.48 9.29 8.51
CA ASP A 56 3.84 9.61 8.94
C ASP A 56 3.90 10.96 9.69
N VAL A 57 3.14 11.97 9.22
CA VAL A 57 3.04 13.30 9.87
C VAL A 57 2.38 13.21 11.24
N GLU A 58 1.37 12.36 11.43
CA GLU A 58 0.74 12.17 12.75
C GLU A 58 1.71 11.54 13.77
N GLY A 59 2.73 10.80 13.31
CA GLY A 59 3.76 10.18 14.16
C GLY A 59 3.24 9.17 15.17
N VAL A 60 1.95 8.81 15.10
CA VAL A 60 1.24 7.91 16.02
C VAL A 60 0.39 6.96 15.19
N GLY A 61 0.39 5.67 15.56
CA GLY A 61 -0.38 4.64 14.85
C GLY A 61 0.50 3.58 14.20
N PRO A 62 -0.04 2.81 13.24
CA PRO A 62 0.64 1.68 12.60
C PRO A 62 1.65 2.12 11.52
N VAL A 63 2.45 3.16 11.78
CA VAL A 63 3.35 3.79 10.78
C VAL A 63 4.43 2.81 10.30
N GLU A 64 5.01 2.02 11.20
CA GLU A 64 6.01 1.01 10.81
C GLU A 64 5.41 -0.05 9.89
N GLN A 65 4.19 -0.53 10.17
CA GLN A 65 3.51 -1.49 9.31
C GLN A 65 3.07 -0.87 7.98
N ALA A 66 2.70 0.41 7.98
CA ALA A 66 2.41 1.14 6.75
C ALA A 66 3.67 1.29 5.88
N ARG A 67 4.82 1.57 6.51
CA ARG A 67 6.11 1.68 5.84
C ARG A 67 6.51 0.35 5.21
N GLU A 68 6.40 -0.73 5.97
CA GLU A 68 6.63 -2.10 5.50
C GLU A 68 5.78 -2.40 4.25
N LEU A 69 4.45 -2.22 4.34
CA LEU A 69 3.53 -2.50 3.22
C LEU A 69 3.88 -1.69 1.96
N ARG A 70 4.15 -0.39 2.14
CA ARG A 70 4.56 0.50 1.05
C ARG A 70 5.89 0.04 0.43
N ASP A 71 6.85 -0.37 1.25
CA ASP A 71 8.16 -0.79 0.77
C ASP A 71 8.11 -2.12 0.00
N GLN A 72 7.19 -3.02 0.35
CA GLN A 72 6.88 -4.21 -0.46
C GLN A 72 6.35 -3.83 -1.85
N LEU A 73 5.40 -2.89 -1.94
CA LEU A 73 4.89 -2.39 -3.22
C LEU A 73 6.02 -1.73 -4.06
N ARG A 74 6.89 -0.95 -3.42
CA ARG A 74 8.05 -0.32 -4.05
C ARG A 74 9.06 -1.33 -4.59
N ALA A 75 9.30 -2.42 -3.88
CA ALA A 75 10.16 -3.50 -4.37
C ALA A 75 9.60 -4.08 -5.68
N LEU A 76 8.28 -4.24 -5.76
CA LEU A 76 7.61 -4.79 -6.95
C LEU A 76 7.57 -3.85 -8.14
N HIS A 77 7.69 -2.53 -7.95
CA HIS A 77 7.89 -1.59 -9.06
C HIS A 77 9.26 -1.71 -9.72
N ARG A 78 10.25 -2.31 -9.05
CA ARG A 78 11.64 -2.41 -9.53
C ARG A 78 11.94 -3.69 -10.29
N VAL A 79 10.96 -4.57 -10.44
CA VAL A 79 11.11 -5.87 -11.10
C VAL A 79 10.12 -5.98 -12.25
N ASP A 80 10.47 -6.77 -13.25
CA ASP A 80 9.59 -7.06 -14.39
C ASP A 80 8.95 -8.46 -14.30
N VAL A 81 9.39 -9.27 -13.34
CA VAL A 81 8.87 -10.60 -13.04
C VAL A 81 8.54 -10.68 -11.56
N VAL A 82 7.43 -11.32 -11.21
CA VAL A 82 7.00 -11.53 -9.82
C VAL A 82 8.04 -12.41 -9.10
N PRO A 83 8.68 -11.92 -8.02
CA PRO A 83 9.57 -12.74 -7.21
C PRO A 83 8.80 -13.87 -6.51
N ASP A 84 9.45 -15.01 -6.29
CA ASP A 84 8.88 -16.10 -5.51
C ASP A 84 8.51 -15.60 -4.10
N GLY A 85 7.30 -15.92 -3.64
CA GLY A 85 6.83 -15.51 -2.31
C GLY A 85 6.38 -14.04 -2.19
N ALA A 86 6.40 -13.26 -3.28
CA ALA A 86 6.05 -11.84 -3.24
C ALA A 86 4.58 -11.61 -2.83
N TRP A 87 3.67 -12.47 -3.26
CA TRP A 87 2.26 -12.38 -2.89
C TRP A 87 2.05 -12.64 -1.39
N GLU A 88 2.69 -13.67 -0.87
CA GLU A 88 2.65 -14.05 0.54
C GLU A 88 3.24 -12.93 1.41
N THR A 89 4.36 -12.35 0.97
CA THR A 89 5.01 -11.24 1.68
C THR A 89 4.14 -9.98 1.70
N TYR A 90 3.55 -9.62 0.55
CA TYR A 90 2.62 -8.49 0.45
C TYR A 90 1.38 -8.68 1.33
N THR A 91 0.73 -9.84 1.25
CA THR A 91 -0.48 -10.14 2.02
C THR A 91 -0.21 -10.22 3.52
N ALA A 92 0.97 -10.71 3.93
CA ALA A 92 1.41 -10.69 5.31
C ALA A 92 1.62 -9.25 5.83
N ALA A 93 2.32 -8.40 5.07
CA ALA A 93 2.51 -6.98 5.43
C ALA A 93 1.16 -6.24 5.55
N ARG A 94 0.24 -6.50 4.62
CA ARG A 94 -1.13 -5.96 4.65
C ARG A 94 -1.88 -6.40 5.91
N ALA A 95 -1.81 -7.69 6.26
CA ALA A 95 -2.45 -8.22 7.46
C ALA A 95 -1.86 -7.63 8.75
N ALA A 96 -0.54 -7.43 8.79
CA ALA A 96 0.15 -6.77 9.89
C ALA A 96 -0.33 -5.33 10.09
N PHE A 97 -0.46 -4.55 8.99
CA PHE A 97 -1.02 -3.21 9.05
C PHE A 97 -2.45 -3.19 9.60
N VAL A 98 -3.34 -4.04 9.07
CA VAL A 98 -4.74 -4.10 9.52
C VAL A 98 -4.83 -4.46 11.00
N THR A 99 -4.01 -5.41 11.46
CA THR A 99 -3.97 -5.83 12.86
C THR A 99 -3.49 -4.68 13.76
N ALA A 100 -2.43 -3.99 13.38
CA ALA A 100 -1.91 -2.85 14.12
C ALA A 100 -2.93 -1.69 14.16
N ALA A 101 -3.51 -1.33 13.01
CA ALA A 101 -4.53 -0.29 12.89
C ALA A 101 -5.72 -0.55 13.83
N ARG A 102 -6.23 -1.79 13.85
CA ARG A 102 -7.29 -2.20 14.80
C ARG A 102 -6.84 -2.04 16.25
N GLY A 103 -5.62 -2.46 16.58
CA GLY A 103 -5.06 -2.31 17.93
C GLY A 103 -4.98 -0.85 18.39
N PHE A 104 -4.57 0.07 17.50
CA PHE A 104 -4.51 1.50 17.79
C PHE A 104 -5.87 2.17 17.92
N LEU A 105 -6.88 1.67 17.19
CA LEU A 105 -8.26 2.15 17.31
C LEU A 105 -8.90 1.67 18.62
N THR A 106 -8.68 0.44 19.05
CA THR A 106 -9.29 -0.07 20.30
C THR A 106 -8.65 0.49 21.58
N ARG A 107 -7.38 0.94 21.51
CA ARG A 107 -6.61 1.45 22.67
C ARG A 107 -6.74 2.96 22.91
N ASN A 108 -7.45 3.70 22.06
CA ASN A 108 -7.75 5.15 22.21
C ASN A 108 -9.25 5.37 22.41
#